data_AF-W9VFC5-F1
#
_entry.id   AF-W9VFC5-F1
#
_cell.length_a   1.000
_cell.length_b   1.000
_cell.length_c   1.000
_cell.angle_alpha   90.00
_cell.angle_beta   90.00
_cell.angle_gamma   90.00
#
_symmetry.space_group_name_H-M   'P 1'
#
loop_
_entity.id
_entity.type
_entity.pdbx_description
1 polymer ?
#
loop_
_entity_poly.entity_id
_entity_poly.type
_entity_poly.pdbx_seq_one_letter_code
_entity_poly.pdbx_strand_id
1 'polypeptide(L)'
;MKPWWTTERILRLLTDLIASKIGRFRPTLERLQRSHDPIGAAIHIGTQSHANVDAAVFDLDSLELVDLAQTIEDRFHLEEAGLDGALLEQRNLDDWVRIVLDGRARWDEEMSFETSGSTGRPKLCTHRMSALEQEVGCMADRFADRSRVLCGVPCHHIYGFLFGLMLPARLDIPMRDVRDSLPSSVLKRARSGDLIVANPAFFDMATRRSLGIAPGVTLLTSTSTCPPNLWRRLLESRAERVVEIYGSTENGGIGTRESSHNPFALLPYWSRLAGYEDRLIRAMPDARPQPTALQDRLRWIDDTRFEVLERRDGPAHRS
;
A
#
# COMPACT_ATOMS: atom_id res chain seq x y z
N MET A 1 22.06 -3.96 -5.00
CA MET A 1 20.71 -3.38 -5.04
C MET A 1 19.78 -4.24 -4.19
N LYS A 2 18.87 -3.64 -3.42
CA LYS A 2 17.93 -4.36 -2.54
C LYS A 2 16.93 -5.18 -3.38
N PRO A 3 16.35 -6.29 -2.86
CA PRO A 3 15.56 -7.22 -3.67
C PRO A 3 14.25 -6.62 -4.20
N TRP A 4 13.70 -5.58 -3.58
CA TRP A 4 12.49 -4.90 -4.05
C TRP A 4 12.71 -3.93 -5.21
N TRP A 5 13.97 -3.57 -5.51
CA TRP A 5 14.30 -2.72 -6.66
C TRP A 5 14.66 -3.58 -7.87
N THR A 6 13.62 -3.96 -8.62
CA THR A 6 13.76 -4.66 -9.90
C THR A 6 12.96 -3.92 -10.96
N THR A 7 13.30 -4.12 -12.24
CA THR A 7 12.57 -3.54 -13.37
C THR A 7 11.08 -3.83 -13.28
N GLU A 8 10.69 -5.08 -13.01
CA GLU A 8 9.28 -5.48 -12.86
C GLU A 8 8.55 -4.73 -11.74
N ARG A 9 9.20 -4.58 -10.57
CA ARG A 9 8.59 -3.95 -9.39
C ARG A 9 8.49 -2.43 -9.54
N ILE A 10 9.52 -1.78 -10.09
CA ILE A 10 9.49 -0.36 -10.37
C ILE A 10 8.46 -0.04 -11.45
N LEU A 11 8.42 -0.83 -12.52
CA LEU A 11 7.39 -0.70 -13.55
C LEU A 11 6.00 -0.73 -12.93
N ARG A 12 5.70 -1.74 -12.09
CA ARG A 12 4.41 -1.83 -11.40
C ARG A 12 4.09 -0.59 -10.59
N LEU A 13 5.05 -0.10 -9.81
CA LEU A 13 4.87 1.08 -8.97
C LEU A 13 4.58 2.33 -9.81
N LEU A 14 5.38 2.56 -10.86
CA LEU A 14 5.20 3.67 -11.77
C LEU A 14 3.87 3.59 -12.49
N THR A 15 3.50 2.43 -13.03
CA THR A 15 2.20 2.21 -13.68
C THR A 15 1.04 2.53 -12.74
N ASP A 16 1.10 2.10 -11.48
CA ASP A 16 0.07 2.39 -10.49
C ASP A 16 -0.02 3.87 -10.13
N LEU A 17 1.13 4.55 -10.04
CA LEU A 17 1.21 5.98 -9.74
C LEU A 17 0.69 6.82 -10.91
N ILE A 18 1.13 6.50 -12.13
CA ILE A 18 0.71 7.13 -13.39
C ILE A 18 -0.79 7.02 -13.52
N ALA A 19 -1.36 5.80 -13.42
CA ALA A 19 -2.80 5.59 -13.52
C ALA A 19 -3.57 6.43 -12.49
N SER A 20 -3.07 6.52 -11.25
CA SER A 20 -3.68 7.37 -10.23
C SER A 20 -3.59 8.87 -10.54
N LYS A 21 -2.52 9.36 -11.17
CA LYS A 21 -2.34 10.78 -11.51
C LYS A 21 -3.18 11.18 -12.71
N ILE A 22 -3.16 10.39 -13.79
CA ILE A 22 -4.02 10.59 -14.96
C ILE A 22 -5.49 10.65 -14.55
N GLY A 23 -5.91 9.75 -13.65
CA GLY A 23 -7.27 9.74 -13.13
C GLY A 23 -7.70 11.03 -12.42
N ARG A 24 -6.76 11.68 -11.72
CA ARG A 24 -6.99 12.97 -11.05
C ARG A 24 -7.01 14.14 -12.03
N PHE A 25 -6.15 14.13 -13.06
CA PHE A 25 -6.14 15.17 -14.08
C PHE A 25 -7.42 15.12 -14.95
N ARG A 26 -7.89 13.91 -15.26
CA ARG A 26 -8.99 13.67 -16.21
C ARG A 26 -10.16 12.88 -15.58
N PRO A 27 -10.88 13.44 -14.59
CA PRO A 27 -11.92 12.72 -13.82
C PRO A 27 -13.16 12.30 -14.64
N THR A 28 -13.35 12.84 -15.84
CA THR A 28 -14.45 12.46 -16.76
C THR A 28 -14.12 11.18 -17.53
N LEU A 29 -12.84 10.95 -17.87
CA LEU A 29 -12.38 9.72 -18.52
C LEU A 29 -12.44 8.52 -17.55
N GLU A 30 -12.12 8.70 -16.27
CA GLU A 30 -12.28 7.64 -15.26
C GLU A 30 -13.73 7.12 -15.15
N ARG A 31 -14.73 8.03 -15.25
CA ARG A 31 -16.16 7.65 -15.15
C ARG A 31 -16.64 6.89 -16.39
N LEU A 32 -16.11 7.21 -17.57
CA LEU A 32 -16.42 6.51 -18.82
C LEU A 32 -15.70 5.15 -18.88
N GLN A 33 -14.42 5.08 -18.48
CA GLN A 33 -13.62 3.85 -18.42
C GLN A 33 -14.15 2.81 -17.41
N ARG A 34 -14.78 3.24 -16.29
CA ARG A 34 -15.48 2.31 -15.38
C ARG A 34 -16.77 1.73 -15.96
N SER A 35 -17.37 2.37 -16.97
CA SER A 35 -18.66 1.94 -17.52
C SER A 35 -18.55 1.18 -18.83
N HIS A 36 -17.57 1.45 -19.69
CA HIS A 36 -17.21 0.69 -20.90
C HIS A 36 -15.76 1.06 -21.30
N ASP A 37 -14.72 0.26 -21.00
CA ASP A 37 -13.61 0.02 -21.96
C ASP A 37 -12.39 -0.78 -21.42
N PRO A 38 -11.68 -1.51 -22.30
CA PRO A 38 -10.48 -2.31 -22.04
C PRO A 38 -9.17 -1.49 -21.90
N ILE A 39 -9.23 -0.18 -21.66
CA ILE A 39 -8.03 0.62 -21.34
C ILE A 39 -7.52 0.30 -19.92
N GLY A 40 -8.42 -0.07 -19.00
CA GLY A 40 -8.01 -0.69 -17.72
C GLY A 40 -7.28 -2.02 -17.92
N ALA A 41 -7.67 -2.79 -18.95
CA ALA A 41 -6.97 -4.02 -19.33
C ALA A 41 -5.63 -3.76 -20.03
N ALA A 42 -5.47 -2.62 -20.70
CA ALA A 42 -4.22 -2.22 -21.35
C ALA A 42 -3.09 -1.86 -20.35
N ILE A 43 -3.42 -1.50 -19.11
CA ILE A 43 -2.44 -1.11 -18.08
C ILE A 43 -2.02 -2.32 -17.20
N HIS A 44 -2.66 -3.48 -17.36
CA HIS A 44 -2.48 -4.61 -16.44
C HIS A 44 -2.10 -5.96 -17.08
N ILE A 45 -1.80 -5.99 -18.38
CA ILE A 45 -1.31 -7.21 -19.04
C ILE A 45 0.21 -7.13 -19.20
N GLY A 46 0.92 -8.10 -18.60
CA GLY A 46 2.35 -8.28 -18.81
C GLY A 46 2.73 -8.14 -20.29
N THR A 47 3.80 -7.40 -20.56
CA THR A 47 4.41 -7.15 -21.88
C THR A 47 3.55 -6.47 -22.97
N GLN A 48 2.21 -6.45 -22.90
CA GLN A 48 1.35 -5.64 -23.79
C GLN A 48 0.94 -4.28 -23.19
N SER A 49 1.45 -3.98 -21.98
CA SER A 49 1.10 -2.79 -21.20
C SER A 49 1.98 -1.56 -21.43
N HIS A 50 3.25 -1.73 -21.82
CA HIS A 50 4.20 -0.62 -21.84
C HIS A 50 3.82 0.43 -22.88
N ALA A 51 3.57 0.01 -24.13
CA ALA A 51 3.20 0.91 -25.21
C ALA A 51 1.89 1.69 -24.96
N ASN A 52 0.93 1.09 -24.23
CA ASN A 52 -0.32 1.75 -23.89
C ASN A 52 -0.16 2.75 -22.74
N VAL A 53 0.69 2.43 -21.76
CA VAL A 53 1.05 3.37 -20.69
C VAL A 53 1.88 4.52 -21.27
N ASP A 54 2.83 4.24 -22.16
CA ASP A 54 3.59 5.26 -22.89
C ASP A 54 2.63 6.18 -23.65
N ALA A 55 1.74 5.62 -24.48
CA ALA A 55 0.76 6.42 -25.20
C ALA A 55 -0.10 7.30 -24.28
N ALA A 56 -0.51 6.79 -23.11
CA ALA A 56 -1.30 7.56 -22.15
C ALA A 56 -0.48 8.65 -21.41
N VAL A 57 0.78 8.36 -21.04
CA VAL A 57 1.68 9.31 -20.38
C VAL A 57 2.09 10.43 -21.33
N PHE A 58 2.36 10.12 -22.58
CA PHE A 58 2.83 11.12 -23.56
C PHE A 58 1.69 11.79 -24.35
N ASP A 59 0.44 11.42 -24.07
CA ASP A 59 -0.76 12.20 -24.42
C ASP A 59 -1.11 13.25 -23.34
N LEU A 60 -0.36 13.30 -22.23
CA LEU A 60 -0.50 14.35 -21.22
C LEU A 60 -0.07 15.70 -21.79
N ASP A 61 -0.75 16.76 -21.37
CA ASP A 61 -0.28 18.12 -21.65
C ASP A 61 1.03 18.41 -20.89
N SER A 62 1.73 19.48 -21.30
CA SER A 62 3.03 19.80 -20.71
C SER A 62 2.99 20.03 -19.20
N LEU A 63 1.87 20.50 -18.64
CA LEU A 63 1.74 20.75 -17.20
C LEU A 63 1.43 19.45 -16.44
N GLU A 64 0.53 18.62 -16.98
CA GLU A 64 0.23 17.27 -16.48
C GLU A 64 1.49 16.39 -16.44
N LEU A 65 2.32 16.45 -17.49
CA LEU A 65 3.58 15.70 -17.57
C LEU A 65 4.60 16.18 -16.52
N VAL A 66 4.72 17.50 -16.32
CA VAL A 66 5.62 18.08 -15.29
C VAL A 66 5.17 17.70 -13.88
N ASP A 67 3.86 17.75 -13.57
CA ASP A 67 3.35 17.32 -12.25
C ASP A 67 3.60 15.82 -12.01
N LEU A 68 3.44 14.98 -13.04
CA LEU A 68 3.72 13.55 -12.95
C LEU A 68 5.22 13.28 -12.72
N ALA A 69 6.10 13.92 -13.49
CA ALA A 69 7.54 13.79 -13.34
C ALA A 69 7.99 14.25 -11.95
N GLN A 70 7.53 15.42 -11.49
CA GLN A 70 7.83 15.93 -10.15
C GLN A 70 7.33 14.98 -9.06
N THR A 71 6.14 14.38 -9.22
CA THR A 71 5.64 13.38 -8.27
C THR A 71 6.58 12.17 -8.17
N ILE A 72 7.12 11.70 -9.29
CA ILE A 72 8.04 10.55 -9.32
C ILE A 72 9.41 10.95 -8.75
N GLU A 73 9.91 12.14 -9.07
CA GLU A 73 11.14 12.69 -8.49
C GLU A 73 11.02 12.79 -6.97
N ASP A 74 10.02 13.49 -6.45
CA ASP A 74 9.75 13.64 -5.00
C ASP A 74 9.55 12.30 -4.29
N ARG A 75 8.90 11.34 -4.96
CA ARG A 75 8.66 9.99 -4.44
C ARG A 75 9.96 9.24 -4.18
N PHE A 76 10.88 9.30 -5.12
CA PHE A 76 12.12 8.52 -5.13
C PHE A 76 13.35 9.30 -4.71
N HIS A 77 13.20 10.61 -4.46
CA HIS A 77 14.27 11.54 -4.11
C HIS A 77 15.40 11.52 -5.15
N LEU A 78 15.03 11.70 -6.43
CA LEU A 78 16.00 11.62 -7.54
C LEU A 78 17.03 12.75 -7.51
N GLU A 79 16.71 13.87 -6.88
CA GLU A 79 17.61 15.00 -6.60
C GLU A 79 18.83 14.58 -5.78
N GLU A 80 18.63 13.74 -4.76
CA GLU A 80 19.71 13.24 -3.90
C GLU A 80 20.66 12.29 -4.66
N ALA A 81 20.21 11.75 -5.79
CA ALA A 81 21.00 10.93 -6.70
C ALA A 81 21.64 11.72 -7.86
N GLY A 82 21.41 13.04 -7.92
CA GLY A 82 21.84 13.93 -9.00
C GLY A 82 21.16 13.62 -10.34
N LEU A 83 19.87 13.26 -10.29
CA LEU A 83 19.03 12.93 -11.45
C LEU A 83 17.83 13.88 -11.59
N ASP A 84 17.96 15.12 -11.07
CA ASP A 84 16.96 16.18 -11.19
C ASP A 84 16.54 16.42 -12.65
N GLY A 85 15.24 16.40 -12.92
CA GLY A 85 14.69 16.65 -14.26
C GLY A 85 14.96 15.57 -15.31
N ALA A 86 15.68 14.48 -14.97
CA ALA A 86 16.07 13.43 -15.91
C ALA A 86 14.86 12.75 -16.56
N LEU A 87 13.70 12.70 -15.87
CA LEU A 87 12.48 12.09 -16.40
C LEU A 87 11.92 12.89 -17.58
N LEU A 88 12.00 14.22 -17.55
CA LEU A 88 11.44 15.09 -18.60
C LEU A 88 12.23 15.02 -19.91
N GLU A 89 13.47 14.53 -19.86
CA GLU A 89 14.30 14.30 -21.05
C GLU A 89 13.87 13.05 -21.82
N GLN A 90 13.15 12.14 -21.16
CA GLN A 90 12.79 10.83 -21.71
C GLN A 90 11.31 10.73 -22.07
N ARG A 91 11.02 9.96 -23.12
CA ARG A 91 9.66 9.80 -23.67
C ARG A 91 9.18 8.34 -23.71
N ASN A 92 9.65 7.52 -22.79
CA ASN A 92 9.12 6.18 -22.56
C ASN A 92 9.30 5.75 -21.10
N LEU A 93 8.43 4.84 -20.67
CA LEU A 93 8.36 4.32 -19.32
C LEU A 93 9.56 3.45 -18.98
N ASP A 94 10.14 2.73 -19.95
CA ASP A 94 11.31 1.89 -19.70
C ASP A 94 12.53 2.72 -19.27
N ASP A 95 12.73 3.89 -19.88
CA ASP A 95 13.77 4.83 -19.49
C ASP A 95 13.48 5.46 -18.12
N TRP A 96 12.21 5.77 -17.81
CA TRP A 96 11.83 6.22 -16.46
C TRP A 96 12.10 5.14 -15.40
N VAL A 97 11.81 3.87 -15.70
CA VAL A 97 12.15 2.74 -14.82
C VAL A 97 13.66 2.66 -14.61
N ARG A 98 14.46 2.84 -15.68
CA ARG A 98 15.92 2.85 -15.58
C ARG A 98 16.46 4.01 -14.74
N ILE A 99 15.92 5.22 -14.93
CA ILE A 99 16.28 6.41 -14.14
C ILE A 99 15.98 6.17 -12.66
N VAL A 100 14.80 5.66 -12.33
CA VAL A 100 14.44 5.35 -10.94
C VAL A 100 15.37 4.29 -10.35
N LEU A 101 15.67 3.21 -11.09
CA LEU A 101 16.59 2.18 -10.63
C LEU A 101 18.02 2.69 -10.42
N ASP A 102 18.52 3.55 -11.30
CA ASP A 102 19.83 4.21 -11.15
C ASP A 102 19.83 5.15 -9.95
N GLY A 103 18.75 5.94 -9.77
CA GLY A 103 18.54 6.75 -8.58
C GLY A 103 18.62 5.95 -7.30
N ARG A 104 17.87 4.84 -7.21
CA ARG A 104 17.92 3.93 -6.04
C ARG A 104 19.25 3.19 -5.89
N ALA A 105 20.05 3.05 -6.95
CA ALA A 105 21.39 2.50 -6.85
C ALA A 105 22.38 3.49 -6.21
N ARG A 106 22.19 4.79 -6.45
CA ARG A 106 23.02 5.88 -5.96
C ARG A 106 22.60 6.36 -4.57
N TRP A 107 21.30 6.39 -4.30
CA TRP A 107 20.72 6.88 -3.05
C TRP A 107 19.42 6.14 -2.70
N ASP A 108 19.39 5.44 -1.56
CA ASP A 108 18.27 4.59 -1.12
C ASP A 108 17.89 4.84 0.35
N GLU A 109 18.03 6.09 0.82
CA GLU A 109 17.85 6.41 2.25
C GLU A 109 16.38 6.68 2.61
N GLU A 110 15.62 7.34 1.74
CA GLU A 110 14.22 7.70 2.00
C GLU A 110 13.31 7.44 0.79
N MET A 111 12.00 7.41 1.07
CA MET A 111 10.94 7.32 0.07
C MET A 111 9.68 8.00 0.58
N SER A 112 8.98 8.70 -0.30
CA SER A 112 7.87 9.56 0.08
C SER A 112 6.51 9.03 -0.41
N PHE A 113 5.45 9.11 0.38
CA PHE A 113 4.10 8.59 0.03
C PHE A 113 3.04 9.68 0.17
N GLU A 114 2.11 9.76 -0.78
CA GLU A 114 0.97 10.69 -0.70
C GLU A 114 -0.14 10.16 0.22
N THR A 115 -0.72 11.03 1.06
CA THR A 115 -1.94 10.72 1.82
C THR A 115 -3.16 10.63 0.90
N SER A 116 -4.16 9.81 1.27
CA SER A 116 -5.34 9.54 0.44
C SER A 116 -6.33 10.73 0.27
N GLY A 117 -5.98 11.92 0.77
CA GLY A 117 -6.67 13.20 0.54
C GLY A 117 -8.20 13.19 0.56
N SER A 118 -8.84 13.14 1.74
CA SER A 118 -10.29 13.36 1.87
C SER A 118 -10.69 14.83 2.07
N THR A 119 -9.73 15.73 2.30
CA THR A 119 -9.99 17.14 2.70
C THR A 119 -9.12 18.18 2.00
N GLY A 120 -8.29 17.82 0.99
CA GLY A 120 -7.42 18.77 0.32
C GLY A 120 -6.35 18.14 -0.58
N ARG A 121 -5.34 18.92 -0.96
CA ARG A 121 -4.16 18.43 -1.71
C ARG A 121 -3.46 17.34 -0.88
N PRO A 122 -3.17 16.16 -1.47
CA PRO A 122 -2.42 15.09 -0.80
C PRO A 122 -1.12 15.62 -0.18
N LYS A 123 -0.87 15.24 1.07
CA LYS A 123 0.38 15.56 1.76
C LYS A 123 1.40 14.48 1.43
N LEU A 124 2.64 14.88 1.15
CA LEU A 124 3.75 13.97 1.00
C LEU A 124 4.31 13.58 2.38
N CYS A 125 4.46 12.29 2.64
CA CYS A 125 4.99 11.72 3.88
C CYS A 125 6.26 10.93 3.58
N THR A 126 7.40 11.46 4.00
CA THR A 126 8.72 10.87 3.80
C THR A 126 9.04 9.85 4.89
N HIS A 127 9.54 8.69 4.48
CA HIS A 127 9.94 7.60 5.36
C HIS A 127 11.38 7.20 5.08
N ARG A 128 12.16 6.97 6.13
CA ARG A 128 13.46 6.30 6.00
C ARG A 128 13.23 4.87 5.51
N MET A 129 13.96 4.47 4.48
CA MET A 129 13.91 3.11 3.93
C MET A 129 14.18 2.07 5.00
N SER A 130 15.15 2.32 5.89
CA SER A 130 15.46 1.43 7.02
C SER A 130 14.25 1.17 7.94
N ALA A 131 13.37 2.15 8.14
CA ALA A 131 12.14 1.97 8.94
C ALA A 131 11.09 1.12 8.21
N LEU A 132 10.96 1.29 6.88
CA LEU A 132 10.12 0.44 6.03
C LEU A 132 10.64 -1.00 6.01
N GLU A 133 11.96 -1.18 5.91
CA GLU A 133 12.62 -2.49 5.99
C GLU A 133 12.36 -3.19 7.33
N GLN A 134 12.44 -2.46 8.44
CA GLN A 134 12.13 -2.99 9.78
C GLN A 134 10.67 -3.44 9.89
N GLU A 135 9.75 -2.65 9.36
CA GLU A 135 8.32 -2.99 9.32
C GLU A 135 8.06 -4.26 8.51
N VAL A 136 8.61 -4.33 7.30
CA VAL A 136 8.50 -5.51 6.44
C VAL A 136 9.17 -6.73 7.08
N GLY A 137 10.31 -6.55 7.76
CA GLY A 137 11.00 -7.63 8.48
C GLY A 137 10.11 -8.25 9.56
N CYS A 138 9.50 -7.41 10.41
CA CYS A 138 8.55 -7.88 11.44
C CYS A 138 7.36 -8.64 10.84
N MET A 139 6.87 -8.19 9.68
CA MET A 139 5.73 -8.82 9.02
C MET A 139 6.12 -10.10 8.29
N ALA A 140 7.34 -10.16 7.74
CA ALA A 140 7.88 -11.35 7.10
C ALA A 140 7.93 -12.53 8.09
N ASP A 141 8.38 -12.30 9.33
CA ASP A 141 8.38 -13.36 10.36
C ASP A 141 6.98 -13.92 10.64
N ARG A 142 5.95 -13.07 10.52
CA ARG A 142 4.54 -13.41 10.76
C ARG A 142 3.87 -14.14 9.59
N PHE A 143 4.44 -14.03 8.40
CA PHE A 143 3.96 -14.58 7.14
C PHE A 143 4.99 -15.50 6.47
N ALA A 144 5.95 -16.04 7.24
CA ALA A 144 7.07 -16.82 6.74
C ALA A 144 6.67 -18.14 6.06
N ASP A 145 5.46 -18.62 6.37
CA ASP A 145 4.88 -19.86 5.83
C ASP A 145 4.03 -19.63 4.57
N ARG A 146 3.95 -18.38 4.08
CA ARG A 146 3.20 -18.03 2.87
C ARG A 146 4.00 -18.38 1.63
N SER A 147 3.31 -18.83 0.58
CA SER A 147 3.91 -19.32 -0.68
C SER A 147 3.76 -18.35 -1.85
N ARG A 148 2.80 -17.41 -1.77
CA ARG A 148 2.62 -16.31 -2.72
C ARG A 148 1.73 -15.21 -2.15
N VAL A 149 1.86 -14.01 -2.72
CA VAL A 149 0.98 -12.87 -2.44
C VAL A 149 -0.01 -12.68 -3.59
N LEU A 150 -1.30 -12.54 -3.28
CA LEU A 150 -2.34 -12.07 -4.20
C LEU A 150 -2.68 -10.62 -3.82
N CYS A 151 -2.17 -9.66 -4.59
CA CYS A 151 -2.27 -8.23 -4.28
C CYS A 151 -3.49 -7.61 -4.97
N GLY A 152 -4.49 -7.20 -4.17
CA GLY A 152 -5.70 -6.54 -4.61
C GLY A 152 -5.70 -5.03 -4.38
N VAL A 153 -4.52 -4.41 -4.19
CA VAL A 153 -4.35 -2.97 -3.92
C VAL A 153 -3.21 -2.37 -4.77
N PRO A 154 -3.29 -1.07 -5.14
CA PRO A 154 -2.20 -0.40 -5.84
C PRO A 154 -0.93 -0.30 -4.99
N CYS A 155 0.22 -0.57 -5.61
CA CYS A 155 1.53 -0.58 -4.95
C CYS A 155 2.15 0.81 -4.76
N HIS A 156 1.58 1.87 -5.34
CA HIS A 156 2.06 3.24 -5.11
C HIS A 156 1.63 3.81 -3.75
N HIS A 157 0.63 3.23 -3.07
CA HIS A 157 0.30 3.57 -1.69
C HIS A 157 1.16 2.79 -0.71
N ILE A 158 1.43 3.34 0.49
CA ILE A 158 2.35 2.72 1.46
C ILE A 158 1.96 1.27 1.81
N TYR A 159 0.66 0.99 1.95
CA TYR A 159 0.15 -0.35 2.23
C TYR A 159 0.47 -1.33 1.10
N GLY A 160 0.19 -0.95 -0.16
CA GLY A 160 0.51 -1.80 -1.30
C GLY A 160 2.01 -1.94 -1.54
N PHE A 161 2.78 -0.88 -1.28
CA PHE A 161 4.24 -0.93 -1.36
C PHE A 161 4.83 -1.92 -0.35
N LEU A 162 4.44 -1.83 0.92
CA LEU A 162 4.93 -2.71 1.98
C LEU A 162 4.53 -4.18 1.73
N PHE A 163 3.25 -4.44 1.47
CA PHE A 163 2.70 -5.80 1.49
C PHE A 163 2.55 -6.45 0.10
N GLY A 164 2.46 -5.64 -0.95
CA GLY A 164 2.41 -6.10 -2.35
C GLY A 164 3.77 -6.12 -3.04
N LEU A 165 4.73 -5.30 -2.61
CA LEU A 165 6.04 -5.17 -3.28
C LEU A 165 7.19 -5.63 -2.38
N MET A 166 7.37 -5.05 -1.19
CA MET A 166 8.52 -5.35 -0.32
C MET A 166 8.40 -6.71 0.38
N LEU A 167 7.25 -7.03 0.97
CA LEU A 167 7.04 -8.31 1.66
C LEU A 167 7.30 -9.54 0.78
N PRO A 168 6.71 -9.68 -0.41
CA PRO A 168 7.00 -10.83 -1.28
C PRO A 168 8.47 -10.87 -1.72
N ALA A 169 9.11 -9.72 -1.91
CA ALA A 169 10.55 -9.65 -2.19
C ALA A 169 11.40 -10.13 -1.00
N ARG A 170 10.99 -9.80 0.23
CA ARG A 170 11.70 -10.18 1.46
C ARG A 170 11.54 -11.66 1.80
N LEU A 171 10.41 -12.25 1.44
CA LEU A 171 10.10 -13.67 1.61
C LEU A 171 10.55 -14.55 0.44
N ASP A 172 11.03 -13.94 -0.66
CA ASP A 172 11.35 -14.63 -1.92
C ASP A 172 10.18 -15.46 -2.48
N ILE A 173 8.99 -14.86 -2.46
CA ILE A 173 7.77 -15.48 -2.98
C ILE A 173 7.16 -14.64 -4.11
N PRO A 174 6.47 -15.27 -5.08
CA PRO A 174 5.83 -14.54 -6.16
C PRO A 174 4.68 -13.68 -5.65
N MET A 175 4.52 -12.51 -6.25
CA MET A 175 3.32 -11.69 -6.13
C MET A 175 2.51 -11.75 -7.43
N ARG A 176 1.19 -11.81 -7.30
CA ARG A 176 0.25 -11.71 -8.42
C ARG A 176 -0.69 -10.54 -8.18
N ASP A 177 -0.74 -9.64 -9.14
CA ASP A 177 -1.77 -8.62 -9.21
C ASP A 177 -3.12 -9.29 -9.53
N VAL A 178 -4.13 -9.00 -8.72
CA VAL A 178 -5.47 -9.57 -8.89
C VAL A 178 -6.55 -8.50 -8.99
N ARG A 179 -6.18 -7.23 -9.21
CA ARG A 179 -7.13 -6.11 -9.26
C ARG A 179 -8.13 -6.19 -10.41
N ASP A 180 -7.75 -6.81 -11.53
CA ASP A 180 -8.67 -7.05 -12.67
C ASP A 180 -9.54 -8.30 -12.51
N SER A 181 -9.30 -9.09 -11.47
CA SER A 181 -10.13 -10.25 -11.19
C SER A 181 -11.34 -9.84 -10.35
N LEU A 182 -12.49 -10.45 -10.64
CA LEU A 182 -13.63 -10.40 -9.73
C LEU A 182 -13.19 -10.86 -8.32
N PRO A 183 -13.39 -10.06 -7.25
CA PRO A 183 -12.83 -10.39 -5.92
C PRO A 183 -13.29 -11.74 -5.38
N SER A 184 -14.55 -12.10 -5.61
CA SER A 184 -15.08 -13.42 -5.21
C SER A 184 -14.37 -14.57 -5.94
N SER A 185 -13.92 -14.36 -7.18
CA SER A 185 -13.14 -15.33 -7.95
C SER A 185 -11.71 -15.46 -7.43
N VAL A 186 -11.11 -14.36 -6.95
CA VAL A 186 -9.81 -14.39 -6.26
C VAL A 186 -9.87 -15.30 -5.04
N LEU A 187 -10.83 -15.07 -4.14
CA LEU A 187 -10.99 -15.87 -2.92
C LEU A 187 -11.27 -17.35 -3.24
N LYS A 188 -12.13 -17.63 -4.23
CA LYS A 188 -12.46 -19.01 -4.65
C LYS A 188 -11.29 -19.79 -5.25
N ARG A 189 -10.34 -19.11 -5.90
CA ARG A 189 -9.17 -19.74 -6.54
C ARG A 189 -7.92 -19.70 -5.68
N ALA A 190 -8.00 -19.07 -4.51
CA ALA A 190 -6.91 -19.06 -3.55
C ALA A 190 -6.62 -20.49 -3.07
N ARG A 191 -5.35 -20.76 -2.79
CA ARG A 191 -4.81 -22.07 -2.42
C ARG A 191 -4.09 -21.97 -1.09
N SER A 192 -3.90 -23.10 -0.43
CA SER A 192 -3.12 -23.16 0.81
C SER A 192 -1.75 -22.49 0.64
N GLY A 193 -1.38 -21.64 1.61
CA GLY A 193 -0.18 -20.82 1.58
C GLY A 193 -0.38 -19.43 0.95
N ASP A 194 -1.52 -19.11 0.34
CA ASP A 194 -1.77 -17.78 -0.21
C ASP A 194 -1.94 -16.73 0.89
N LEU A 195 -1.33 -15.56 0.67
CA LEU A 195 -1.62 -14.32 1.38
C LEU A 195 -2.38 -13.37 0.46
N ILE A 196 -3.64 -13.07 0.77
CA ILE A 196 -4.45 -12.10 0.01
C ILE A 196 -4.34 -10.74 0.67
N VAL A 197 -3.68 -9.78 0.02
CA VAL A 197 -3.52 -8.41 0.49
C VAL A 197 -4.56 -7.54 -0.18
N ALA A 198 -5.58 -7.12 0.57
CA ALA A 198 -6.65 -6.27 0.02
C ALA A 198 -7.15 -5.25 1.05
N ASN A 199 -8.19 -4.48 0.69
CA ASN A 199 -8.87 -3.54 1.58
C ASN A 199 -10.29 -4.05 1.95
N PRO A 200 -10.97 -3.43 2.94
CA PRO A 200 -12.31 -3.84 3.33
C PRO A 200 -13.33 -3.82 2.20
N ALA A 201 -13.24 -2.88 1.25
CA ALA A 201 -14.17 -2.80 0.12
C ALA A 201 -14.02 -4.00 -0.84
N PHE A 202 -12.79 -4.44 -1.10
CA PHE A 202 -12.51 -5.65 -1.88
C PHE A 202 -13.11 -6.88 -1.20
N PHE A 203 -12.88 -7.04 0.10
CA PHE A 203 -13.40 -8.17 0.86
C PHE A 203 -14.93 -8.13 1.02
N ASP A 204 -15.52 -6.95 1.15
CA ASP A 204 -16.98 -6.77 1.13
C ASP A 204 -17.55 -7.28 -0.19
N MET A 205 -17.02 -6.82 -1.32
CA MET A 205 -17.43 -7.27 -2.65
C MET A 205 -17.22 -8.77 -2.84
N ALA A 206 -16.11 -9.32 -2.33
CA ALA A 206 -15.80 -10.74 -2.45
C ALA A 206 -16.77 -11.62 -1.66
N THR A 207 -17.24 -11.16 -0.50
CA THR A 207 -18.03 -11.95 0.47
C THR A 207 -19.53 -11.65 0.44
N ARG A 208 -20.04 -10.85 -0.52
CA ARG A 208 -21.50 -10.59 -0.67
C ARG A 208 -22.34 -11.85 -0.82
N ARG A 209 -21.75 -12.92 -1.37
CA ARG A 209 -22.31 -14.27 -1.40
C ARG A 209 -21.42 -15.17 -0.56
N SER A 210 -22.03 -16.09 0.18
CA SER A 210 -21.30 -17.12 0.90
C SER A 210 -20.35 -17.87 -0.04
N LEU A 211 -19.10 -18.02 0.38
CA LEU A 211 -18.07 -18.77 -0.31
C LEU A 211 -17.20 -19.47 0.72
N GLY A 212 -16.61 -20.59 0.35
CA GLY A 212 -15.52 -21.21 1.10
C GLY A 212 -14.18 -20.91 0.43
N ILE A 213 -13.18 -20.60 1.23
CA ILE A 213 -11.79 -20.48 0.81
C ILE A 213 -11.08 -21.78 1.16
N ALA A 214 -10.02 -22.13 0.41
CA ALA A 214 -9.16 -23.25 0.75
C ALA A 214 -8.54 -23.08 2.16
N PRO A 215 -8.39 -24.15 2.95
CA PRO A 215 -7.64 -24.10 4.20
C PRO A 215 -6.20 -23.62 3.96
N GLY A 216 -5.65 -22.88 4.92
CA GLY A 216 -4.29 -22.34 4.80
C GLY A 216 -4.19 -21.01 4.06
N VAL A 217 -5.30 -20.34 3.74
CA VAL A 217 -5.30 -19.00 3.13
C VAL A 217 -5.38 -17.93 4.21
N THR A 218 -4.48 -16.95 4.17
CA THR A 218 -4.50 -15.79 5.06
C THR A 218 -5.00 -14.55 4.32
N LEU A 219 -5.91 -13.80 4.96
CA LEU A 219 -6.41 -12.52 4.46
C LEU A 219 -5.75 -11.37 5.24
N LEU A 220 -5.16 -10.40 4.55
CA LEU A 220 -4.58 -9.21 5.13
C LEU A 220 -5.36 -7.97 4.68
N THR A 221 -5.80 -7.18 5.65
CA THR A 221 -6.57 -5.95 5.40
C THR A 221 -6.03 -4.74 6.15
N SER A 222 -6.17 -3.56 5.55
CA SER A 222 -5.86 -2.26 6.17
C SER A 222 -6.66 -1.15 5.46
N THR A 223 -6.22 0.11 5.52
CA THR A 223 -6.73 1.31 4.81
C THR A 223 -8.06 1.89 5.31
N SER A 224 -8.90 1.09 5.96
CA SER A 224 -10.06 1.55 6.71
C SER A 224 -10.46 0.52 7.76
N THR A 225 -11.26 0.94 8.75
CA THR A 225 -11.77 0.04 9.78
C THR A 225 -12.63 -1.03 9.14
N CYS A 226 -12.26 -2.29 9.32
CA CYS A 226 -13.06 -3.42 8.85
C CYS A 226 -14.37 -3.50 9.67
N PRO A 227 -15.56 -3.36 9.05
CA PRO A 227 -16.82 -3.36 9.79
C PRO A 227 -17.10 -4.72 10.45
N PRO A 228 -17.77 -4.77 11.63
CA PRO A 228 -18.05 -6.03 12.32
C PRO A 228 -18.78 -7.08 11.46
N ASN A 229 -19.66 -6.63 10.56
CA ASN A 229 -20.37 -7.52 9.62
C ASN A 229 -19.43 -8.13 8.57
N LEU A 230 -18.41 -7.39 8.12
CA LEU A 230 -17.43 -7.91 7.19
C LEU A 230 -16.54 -8.95 7.88
N TRP A 231 -16.08 -8.66 9.10
CA TRP A 231 -15.33 -9.62 9.93
C TRP A 231 -16.05 -10.96 10.06
N ARG A 232 -17.36 -10.94 10.37
CA ARG A 232 -18.17 -12.17 10.45
C ARG A 232 -18.13 -12.98 9.16
N ARG A 233 -18.35 -12.33 8.01
CA ARG A 233 -18.32 -13.01 6.70
C ARG A 233 -16.94 -13.54 6.34
N LEU A 234 -15.86 -12.84 6.73
CA LEU A 234 -14.50 -13.34 6.50
C LEU A 234 -14.20 -14.58 7.34
N LEU A 235 -14.68 -14.64 8.59
CA LEU A 235 -14.57 -15.84 9.42
C LEU A 235 -15.41 -17.00 8.85
N GLU A 236 -16.63 -16.73 8.39
CA GLU A 236 -17.50 -17.72 7.72
C GLU A 236 -16.88 -18.28 6.43
N SER A 237 -15.98 -17.52 5.79
CA SER A 237 -15.28 -17.96 4.58
C SER A 237 -14.26 -19.07 4.79
N ARG A 238 -13.97 -19.44 6.06
CA ARG A 238 -12.98 -20.45 6.46
C ARG A 238 -11.54 -20.11 6.09
N ALA A 239 -11.22 -18.82 5.96
CA ALA A 239 -9.84 -18.36 5.94
C ALA A 239 -9.10 -18.87 7.20
N GLU A 240 -7.83 -19.24 7.03
CA GLU A 240 -6.99 -19.69 8.14
C GLU A 240 -6.80 -18.56 9.16
N ARG A 241 -6.47 -17.38 8.65
CA ARG A 241 -6.25 -16.16 9.44
C ARG A 241 -6.83 -14.96 8.70
N VAL A 242 -7.34 -14.01 9.47
CA VAL A 242 -7.73 -12.69 8.98
C VAL A 242 -6.98 -11.68 9.83
N VAL A 243 -6.01 -10.99 9.23
CA VAL A 243 -5.15 -10.02 9.91
C VAL A 243 -5.55 -8.63 9.47
N GLU A 244 -5.86 -7.75 10.43
CA GLU A 244 -6.07 -6.33 10.18
C GLU A 244 -4.89 -5.54 10.73
N ILE A 245 -4.33 -4.67 9.88
CA ILE A 245 -3.29 -3.71 10.26
C ILE A 245 -3.94 -2.34 10.44
N TYR A 246 -3.77 -1.77 11.63
CA TYR A 246 -4.00 -0.36 11.89
C TYR A 246 -2.72 0.43 11.58
N GLY A 247 -2.86 1.49 10.80
CA GLY A 247 -1.76 2.34 10.35
C GLY A 247 -2.24 3.52 9.51
N SER A 248 -1.31 4.35 9.06
CA SER A 248 -1.57 5.48 8.19
C SER A 248 -0.43 5.72 7.21
N THR A 249 -0.61 6.62 6.24
CA THR A 249 0.47 7.01 5.33
C THR A 249 1.62 7.69 6.08
N GLU A 250 1.34 8.44 7.12
CA GLU A 250 2.32 9.16 7.94
C GLU A 250 3.19 8.21 8.77
N ASN A 251 2.62 7.13 9.29
CA ASN A 251 3.26 6.34 10.35
C ASN A 251 3.55 4.88 9.95
N GLY A 252 3.09 4.42 8.78
CA GLY A 252 3.09 3.00 8.44
C GLY A 252 2.18 2.20 9.38
N GLY A 253 2.47 0.91 9.54
CA GLY A 253 1.76 0.04 10.47
C GLY A 253 2.07 0.38 11.92
N ILE A 254 1.02 0.53 12.73
CA ILE A 254 1.10 0.79 14.17
C ILE A 254 0.75 -0.44 14.99
N GLY A 255 -0.32 -1.13 14.62
CA GLY A 255 -0.79 -2.29 15.36
C GLY A 255 -1.54 -3.29 14.51
N THR A 256 -1.77 -4.47 15.07
CA THR A 256 -2.38 -5.60 14.38
C THR A 256 -3.40 -6.30 15.24
N ARG A 257 -4.43 -6.87 14.62
CA ARG A 257 -5.37 -7.78 15.28
C ARG A 257 -5.80 -8.89 14.34
N GLU A 258 -6.25 -10.00 14.91
CA GLU A 258 -6.78 -11.14 14.17
C GLU A 258 -8.25 -11.48 14.53
N SER A 259 -8.88 -10.59 15.31
CA SER A 259 -10.27 -10.72 15.72
C SER A 259 -10.88 -9.33 15.86
N SER A 260 -12.12 -9.16 15.42
CA SER A 260 -12.89 -7.93 15.60
C SER A 260 -13.13 -7.57 17.08
N HIS A 261 -13.07 -8.56 17.97
CA HIS A 261 -13.31 -8.38 19.40
C HIS A 261 -12.02 -8.08 20.19
N ASN A 262 -10.86 -8.28 19.58
CA ASN A 262 -9.59 -8.05 20.25
C ASN A 262 -9.13 -6.60 20.00
N PRO A 263 -8.51 -5.97 21.01
CA PRO A 263 -7.75 -4.74 20.78
C PRO A 263 -6.61 -5.02 19.79
N PHE A 264 -6.15 -3.96 19.12
CA PHE A 264 -4.91 -4.02 18.36
C PHE A 264 -3.73 -4.21 19.31
N ALA A 265 -2.82 -5.11 18.96
CA ALA A 265 -1.51 -5.22 19.56
C ALA A 265 -0.52 -4.34 18.80
N LEU A 266 0.26 -3.53 19.51
CA LEU A 266 1.35 -2.72 18.95
C LEU A 266 2.35 -3.62 18.23
N LEU A 267 2.88 -3.10 17.13
CA LEU A 267 4.04 -3.70 16.49
C LEU A 267 5.30 -3.47 17.34
N PRO A 268 6.28 -4.38 17.30
CA PRO A 268 7.38 -4.44 18.27
C PRO A 268 8.32 -3.23 18.25
N TYR A 269 8.26 -2.43 17.19
CA TYR A 269 9.01 -1.18 17.04
C TYR A 269 8.24 0.05 17.54
N TRP A 270 7.06 -0.12 18.14
CA TRP A 270 6.30 0.93 18.79
C TRP A 270 6.21 0.71 20.29
N SER A 271 6.30 1.80 21.04
CA SER A 271 5.97 1.82 22.47
C SER A 271 5.18 3.08 22.82
N ARG A 272 4.47 3.04 23.95
CA ARG A 272 3.74 4.20 24.47
C ARG A 272 4.72 5.26 24.95
N LEU A 273 4.42 6.52 24.65
CA LEU A 273 5.09 7.65 25.29
C LEU A 273 4.32 8.02 26.57
N ALA A 274 4.91 7.78 27.73
CA ALA A 274 4.28 8.08 29.01
C ALA A 274 3.90 9.57 29.12
N GLY A 275 2.68 9.86 29.55
CA GLY A 275 2.16 11.22 29.70
C GLY A 275 1.57 11.84 28.42
N TYR A 276 1.61 11.14 27.28
CA TYR A 276 1.02 11.62 26.02
C TYR A 276 0.01 10.59 25.49
N GLU A 277 -1.24 11.01 25.29
CA GLU A 277 -2.29 10.12 24.74
C GLU A 277 -2.21 9.96 23.22
N ASP A 278 -1.45 10.83 22.56
CA ASP A 278 -1.45 11.02 21.11
C ASP A 278 -0.09 10.87 20.46
N ARG A 279 0.87 10.34 21.22
CA ARG A 279 2.22 10.10 20.75
C ARG A 279 2.66 8.70 21.12
N LEU A 280 3.34 8.08 20.17
CA LEU A 280 4.09 6.86 20.37
C LEU A 280 5.58 7.16 20.24
N ILE A 281 6.40 6.23 20.68
CA ILE A 281 7.83 6.19 20.36
C ILE A 281 8.02 5.12 19.27
N ARG A 282 8.56 5.52 18.11
CA ARG A 282 9.10 4.60 17.11
C ARG A 282 10.54 4.27 17.49
N ALA A 283 10.83 2.99 17.70
CA ALA A 283 12.19 2.49 17.79
C ALA A 283 12.76 2.35 16.36
N MET A 284 13.63 3.28 15.97
CA MET A 284 14.29 3.23 14.67
C MET A 284 15.38 2.14 14.63
N PRO A 285 15.77 1.63 13.45
CA PRO A 285 16.83 0.62 13.33
C PRO A 285 18.19 1.05 13.89
N ASP A 286 18.47 2.37 13.94
CA ASP A 286 19.65 2.96 14.57
C ASP A 286 19.51 3.13 16.09
N ALA A 287 18.50 2.49 16.69
CA ALA A 287 18.11 2.54 18.09
C ALA A 287 17.78 3.94 18.64
N ARG A 288 17.59 4.95 17.78
CA ARG A 288 17.13 6.27 18.22
C ARG A 288 15.61 6.27 18.36
N PRO A 289 15.06 6.54 19.56
CA PRO A 289 13.61 6.67 19.73
C PRO A 289 13.13 7.96 19.06
N GLN A 290 12.09 7.85 18.23
CA GLN A 290 11.45 8.98 17.58
C GLN A 290 10.02 9.15 18.10
N PRO A 291 9.70 10.27 18.79
CA PRO A 291 8.31 10.59 19.13
C PRO A 291 7.50 10.85 17.86
N THR A 292 6.39 10.14 17.71
CA THR A 292 5.53 10.21 16.52
C THR A 292 4.10 10.50 16.93
N ALA A 293 3.47 11.47 16.27
CA ALA A 293 2.09 11.85 16.52
C ALA A 293 1.10 10.88 15.86
N LEU A 294 -0.01 10.62 16.53
CA LEU A 294 -1.13 9.81 16.05
C LEU A 294 -2.23 10.70 15.49
N GLN A 295 -2.85 10.23 14.40
CA GLN A 295 -3.96 10.93 13.74
C GLN A 295 -5.33 10.51 14.30
N ASP A 296 -5.40 9.38 14.98
CA ASP A 296 -6.62 8.91 15.65
C ASP A 296 -6.43 8.91 17.17
N ARG A 297 -7.54 9.04 17.88
CA ARG A 297 -7.56 8.86 19.33
C ARG A 297 -7.57 7.36 19.64
N LEU A 298 -6.65 6.93 20.50
CA LEU A 298 -6.57 5.55 20.96
C LEU A 298 -7.06 5.39 22.40
N ARG A 299 -7.79 4.31 22.66
CA ARG A 299 -8.08 3.85 24.03
C ARG A 299 -7.11 2.73 24.39
N TRP A 300 -6.19 3.00 25.31
CA TRP A 300 -5.23 2.01 25.77
C TRP A 300 -5.88 0.99 26.72
N ILE A 301 -5.65 -0.29 26.45
CA ILE A 301 -6.04 -1.40 27.32
C ILE A 301 -4.88 -1.73 28.28
N ASP A 302 -3.65 -1.70 27.75
CA ASP A 302 -2.40 -1.81 28.49
C ASP A 302 -1.25 -1.18 27.69
N ASP A 303 0.00 -1.47 28.05
CA ASP A 303 1.17 -0.87 27.39
C ASP A 303 1.41 -1.31 25.95
N THR A 304 0.77 -2.40 25.53
CA THR A 304 0.96 -3.01 24.21
C THR A 304 -0.33 -3.13 23.41
N ARG A 305 -1.50 -2.90 24.03
CA ARG A 305 -2.80 -3.11 23.40
C ARG A 305 -3.70 -1.87 23.47
N PHE A 306 -4.40 -1.60 22.39
CA PHE A 306 -5.26 -0.43 22.25
C PHE A 306 -6.46 -0.67 21.32
N GLU A 307 -7.47 0.17 21.45
CA GLU A 307 -8.57 0.30 20.49
C GLU A 307 -8.50 1.65 19.78
N VAL A 308 -8.88 1.66 18.51
CA VAL A 308 -8.98 2.88 17.71
C VAL A 308 -10.38 3.45 17.91
N LEU A 309 -10.48 4.70 18.35
CA LEU A 309 -11.74 5.40 18.53
C LEU A 309 -12.09 6.18 17.24
N GLU A 310 -11.92 7.50 17.27
CA GLU A 310 -12.24 8.41 16.18
C GLU A 310 -11.00 9.14 15.64
N ARG A 311 -11.11 9.59 14.39
CA ARG A 311 -10.15 10.51 13.77
C ARG A 311 -10.14 11.82 14.53
N ARG A 312 -8.96 12.35 14.85
CA ARG A 312 -8.84 13.66 15.51
C ARG A 312 -9.29 14.82 14.63
N ASP A 313 -9.12 14.68 13.31
CA ASP A 313 -9.47 15.72 12.32
C ASP A 313 -10.80 15.45 11.59
N GLY A 314 -11.61 14.49 12.07
CA GLY A 314 -12.93 14.22 11.49
C GLY A 314 -13.99 15.24 11.94
N PRO A 315 -15.03 15.54 11.14
CA PRO A 315 -16.17 16.28 11.64
C PRO A 315 -16.75 15.50 12.82
N ALA A 316 -16.90 16.14 13.97
CA ALA A 316 -17.52 15.54 15.15
C ALA A 316 -18.87 14.94 14.73
N HIS A 317 -18.97 13.61 14.70
CA HIS A 317 -20.26 12.95 14.56
C HIS A 317 -21.04 13.23 15.84
N ARG A 318 -21.89 14.26 15.80
CA ARG A 318 -22.91 14.46 16.82
C ARG A 318 -23.82 13.23 16.77
N SER A 319 -23.79 12.49 17.88
CA SER A 319 -24.72 11.43 18.28
C SER A 319 -26.18 11.80 18.06
#